data_AF-A0A3M1EMG1-F1
#
_entry.id   AF-A0A3M1EMG1-F1
#
_cell.length_a   1.000
_cell.length_b   1.000
_cell.length_c   1.000
_cell.angle_alpha   90.00
_cell.angle_beta   90.00
_cell.angle_gamma   90.00
#
_symmetry.space_group_name_H-M   'P 1'
#
loop_
_entity.id
_entity.type
_entity.pdbx_description
1 polymer ?
#
loop_
_entity_poly.entity_id
_entity_poly.type
_entity_poly.pdbx_seq_one_letter_code
_entity_poly.pdbx_strand_id
1 'polypeptide(L)'
;MTTSQRPLLLITNDDGIASPGLHAAAEAVAPLGDLLIVAPHHQQTGAGRSFRPLTDHRIYRHTLDIAGRPVTAYSIKGTPAQVVNAALLDLADRPVALTISGINFGENIGSGVTISGTVGAALESASHGVPALAVSLETPPEYHNAPSADVDFSAAAHFTRLFARKALSLCPFPADVDVIKVDVPATATPATPWRVTSVS
;
A
#
# COMPACT_ATOMS: atom_id res chain seq x y z
N MET A 1 9.32 -28.17 4.69
CA MET A 1 9.21 -27.51 6.00
C MET A 1 7.88 -26.77 5.99
N THR A 2 6.81 -27.47 6.36
CA THR A 2 6.10 -27.40 7.66
C THR A 2 5.16 -26.19 7.74
N THR A 3 3.87 -26.52 7.64
CA THR A 3 2.63 -25.73 7.84
C THR A 3 2.27 -24.64 6.83
N SER A 4 1.10 -24.83 6.20
CA SER A 4 0.38 -23.94 5.27
C SER A 4 -0.07 -22.64 5.96
N GLN A 5 0.87 -21.86 6.50
CA GLN A 5 0.55 -20.54 7.04
C GLN A 5 0.25 -19.59 5.88
N ARG A 6 -0.83 -18.82 6.02
CA ARG A 6 -1.21 -17.78 5.07
C ARG A 6 -0.08 -16.74 5.00
N PRO A 7 0.26 -16.18 3.82
CA PRO A 7 1.31 -15.16 3.71
C PRO A 7 0.95 -13.94 4.57
N LEU A 8 1.94 -13.30 5.19
CA LEU A 8 1.74 -12.02 5.87
C LEU A 8 1.84 -10.89 4.83
N LEU A 9 0.83 -10.01 4.79
CA LEU A 9 0.76 -8.89 3.86
C LEU A 9 0.83 -7.58 4.65
N LEU A 10 1.82 -6.75 4.34
CA LEU A 10 1.93 -5.41 4.91
C LEU A 10 1.08 -4.44 4.09
N ILE A 11 0.11 -3.78 4.71
CA ILE A 11 -0.72 -2.75 4.10
C ILE A 11 -0.35 -1.38 4.67
N THR A 12 -0.04 -0.43 3.79
CA THR A 12 0.36 0.93 4.15
C THR A 12 -0.10 1.93 3.10
N ASN A 13 0.15 3.22 3.32
CA ASN A 13 -0.12 4.31 2.37
C ASN A 13 0.61 5.59 2.80
N ASP A 14 0.33 6.69 2.12
CA ASP A 14 0.68 8.06 2.52
C ASP A 14 -0.50 8.92 2.97
N ASP A 15 -1.76 8.55 2.70
CA ASP A 15 -2.94 9.30 3.18
C ASP A 15 -3.22 9.12 4.68
N GLY A 16 -2.63 8.10 5.30
CA GLY A 16 -2.74 7.79 6.72
C GLY A 16 -3.78 6.71 7.05
N ILE A 17 -3.81 6.36 8.34
CA ILE A 17 -4.52 5.18 8.88
C ILE A 17 -6.04 5.21 8.68
N ALA A 18 -6.64 6.39 8.59
CA ALA A 18 -8.08 6.55 8.39
C ALA A 18 -8.49 6.60 6.91
N SER A 19 -7.55 6.42 5.98
CA SER A 19 -7.81 6.56 4.55
C SER A 19 -8.79 5.48 4.03
N PRO A 20 -9.83 5.87 3.27
CA PRO A 20 -10.70 4.92 2.59
C PRO A 20 -9.94 4.03 1.60
N GLY A 21 -8.89 4.59 0.96
CA GLY A 21 -8.06 3.86 0.01
C GLY A 21 -7.21 2.77 0.69
N LEU A 22 -6.67 3.03 1.89
CA LEU A 22 -5.98 2.03 2.72
C LEU A 22 -6.93 0.89 3.09
N HIS A 23 -8.15 1.26 3.51
CA HIS A 23 -9.19 0.30 3.86
C HIS A 23 -9.56 -0.58 2.66
N ALA A 24 -9.79 0.02 1.49
CA ALA A 24 -10.09 -0.69 0.26
C ALA A 24 -8.93 -1.63 -0.17
N ALA A 25 -7.67 -1.21 -0.02
CA ALA A 25 -6.52 -2.10 -0.26
C ALA A 25 -6.52 -3.31 0.68
N ALA A 26 -6.70 -3.07 1.98
CA ALA A 26 -6.73 -4.11 3.00
C ALA A 26 -7.86 -5.12 2.75
N GLU A 27 -9.08 -4.66 2.47
CA GLU A 27 -10.21 -5.53 2.15
C GLU A 27 -9.96 -6.35 0.87
N ALA A 28 -9.41 -5.72 -0.17
CA ALA A 28 -9.13 -6.37 -1.44
C ALA A 28 -8.19 -7.58 -1.28
N VAL A 29 -7.20 -7.49 -0.40
CA VAL A 29 -6.18 -8.53 -0.23
C VAL A 29 -6.39 -9.40 1.01
N ALA A 30 -7.33 -9.09 1.89
CA ALA A 30 -7.70 -9.91 3.06
C ALA A 30 -7.93 -11.39 2.72
N PRO A 31 -8.53 -11.78 1.57
CA PRO A 31 -8.66 -13.19 1.21
C PRO A 31 -7.32 -13.89 0.93
N LEU A 32 -6.28 -13.16 0.55
CA LEU A 32 -5.00 -13.70 0.08
C LEU A 32 -4.01 -14.04 1.19
N GLY A 33 -4.07 -13.36 2.33
CA GLY A 33 -3.11 -13.51 3.42
C GLY A 33 -3.61 -12.98 4.75
N ASP A 34 -2.76 -13.02 5.77
CA ASP A 34 -3.02 -12.32 7.03
C ASP A 34 -2.49 -10.88 6.90
N LEU A 35 -3.13 -9.94 7.58
CA LEU A 35 -2.86 -8.52 7.40
C LEU A 35 -2.04 -7.95 8.56
N LEU A 36 -0.98 -7.22 8.21
CA LEU A 36 -0.31 -6.27 9.07
C LEU A 36 -0.59 -4.87 8.51
N ILE A 37 -1.46 -4.10 9.15
CA ILE A 37 -1.82 -2.76 8.67
C ILE A 37 -1.05 -1.73 9.49
N VAL A 38 -0.17 -0.98 8.85
CA VAL A 38 0.62 0.09 9.48
C VAL A 38 0.69 1.28 8.54
N ALA A 39 0.21 2.44 8.99
CA ALA A 39 0.12 3.65 8.17
C ALA A 39 0.57 4.90 8.93
N PRO A 40 0.85 6.01 8.24
CA PRO A 40 1.02 7.31 8.89
C PRO A 40 -0.19 7.67 9.76
N HIS A 41 0.05 8.36 10.86
CA HIS A 41 -1.03 8.87 11.72
C HIS A 41 -1.84 9.98 11.02
N HIS A 42 -1.19 10.75 10.14
CA HIS A 42 -1.77 11.81 9.33
C HIS A 42 -1.23 11.71 7.91
N GLN A 43 -1.97 12.26 6.95
CA GLN A 43 -1.58 12.36 5.53
C GLN A 43 -0.18 12.96 5.33
N GLN A 44 0.58 12.38 4.39
CA GLN A 44 1.97 12.67 4.05
C GLN A 44 2.16 12.82 2.52
N THR A 45 1.22 13.47 1.83
CA THR A 45 1.30 13.71 0.38
C THR A 45 2.64 14.34 0.00
N GLY A 46 3.26 13.83 -1.07
CA GLY A 46 4.53 14.37 -1.58
C GLY A 46 5.76 14.01 -0.75
N ALA A 47 5.67 13.05 0.18
CA ALA A 47 6.79 12.69 1.05
C ALA A 47 7.95 11.99 0.33
N GLY A 48 7.77 11.52 -0.91
CA GLY A 48 8.72 10.64 -1.59
C GLY A 48 9.15 9.47 -0.68
N ARG A 49 10.44 9.11 -0.72
CA ARG A 49 11.06 8.17 0.24
C ARG A 49 11.87 8.88 1.32
N SER A 50 11.30 9.92 1.94
CA SER A 50 12.02 10.75 2.93
C SER A 50 12.16 10.09 4.30
N PHE A 51 13.24 10.43 5.02
CA PHE A 51 13.49 10.04 6.42
C PHE A 51 13.68 11.30 7.26
N ARG A 52 12.57 11.93 7.63
CA ARG A 52 12.61 13.15 8.46
C ARG A 52 12.78 12.78 9.94
N PRO A 53 13.44 13.60 10.77
CA PRO A 53 13.49 13.35 12.21
C PRO A 53 12.09 13.11 12.77
N LEU A 54 11.91 12.01 13.51
CA LEU A 54 10.64 11.72 14.16
C LEU A 54 10.42 12.74 15.28
N THR A 55 9.22 13.32 15.32
CA THR A 55 8.80 14.19 16.41
C THR A 55 8.16 13.41 17.55
N ASP A 56 7.81 12.15 17.31
CA ASP A 56 7.16 11.24 18.23
C ASP A 56 7.48 9.80 17.82
N HIS A 57 7.95 8.98 18.76
CA HIS A 57 8.31 7.57 18.53
C HIS A 57 7.20 6.58 18.91
N ARG A 58 6.01 7.08 19.27
CA ARG A 58 4.90 6.22 19.70
C ARG A 58 4.27 5.49 18.53
N ILE A 59 3.98 4.22 18.75
CA ILE A 59 3.13 3.40 17.89
C ILE A 59 1.71 3.40 18.49
N TYR A 60 0.75 3.92 17.73
CA TYR A 60 -0.64 3.98 18.13
C TYR A 60 -1.37 2.74 17.63
N ARG A 61 -2.02 1.99 18.53
CA ARG A 61 -2.79 0.80 18.17
C ARG A 61 -4.25 1.17 17.88
N HIS A 62 -4.80 0.58 16.83
CA HIS A 62 -6.18 0.72 16.37
C HIS A 62 -6.81 -0.66 16.14
N THR A 63 -8.14 -0.68 16.07
CA THR A 63 -8.90 -1.83 15.57
C THR A 63 -9.72 -1.34 14.38
N LEU A 64 -9.47 -1.92 13.20
CA LEU A 64 -10.23 -1.64 11.98
C LEU A 64 -11.16 -2.82 11.69
N ASP A 65 -12.35 -2.56 11.19
CA ASP A 65 -13.17 -3.61 10.57
C ASP A 65 -12.70 -3.80 9.14
N ILE A 66 -12.26 -4.99 8.74
CA ILE A 66 -11.84 -5.30 7.37
C ILE A 66 -12.64 -6.51 6.92
N ALA A 67 -13.52 -6.33 5.93
CA ALA A 67 -14.41 -7.39 5.43
C ALA A 67 -15.24 -8.09 6.53
N GLY A 68 -15.77 -7.30 7.48
CA GLY A 68 -16.61 -7.78 8.58
C GLY A 68 -15.84 -8.45 9.72
N ARG A 69 -14.54 -8.17 9.85
CA ARG A 69 -13.66 -8.77 10.86
C ARG A 69 -12.79 -7.70 11.53
N PRO A 70 -12.66 -7.72 12.87
CA PRO A 70 -11.75 -6.81 13.55
C PRO A 70 -10.29 -7.21 13.28
N VAL A 71 -9.50 -6.27 12.75
CA VAL A 71 -8.07 -6.40 12.46
C VAL A 71 -7.32 -5.37 13.30
N THR A 72 -6.24 -5.80 13.96
CA THR A 72 -5.35 -4.86 14.65
C THR A 72 -4.56 -4.08 13.60
N ALA A 73 -4.56 -2.76 13.72
CA ALA A 73 -3.79 -1.87 12.88
C ALA A 73 -2.96 -0.91 13.73
N TYR A 74 -1.95 -0.30 13.13
CA TYR A 74 -1.04 0.60 13.82
C TYR A 74 -0.89 1.90 13.03
N SER A 75 -0.69 3.01 13.75
CA SER A 75 -0.25 4.24 13.12
C SER A 75 0.92 4.88 13.82
N ILE A 76 1.76 5.57 13.04
CA ILE A 76 3.00 6.17 13.48
C ILE A 76 3.07 7.59 12.93
N LYS A 77 3.52 8.55 13.76
CA LYS A 77 3.76 9.92 13.31
C LYS A 77 5.11 10.00 12.58
N GLY A 78 5.11 9.56 11.33
CA GLY A 78 6.29 9.54 10.48
C GLY A 78 5.93 9.59 9.00
N THR A 79 6.96 9.62 8.17
CA THR A 79 6.81 9.45 6.72
C THR A 79 6.40 8.01 6.37
N PRO A 80 5.85 7.76 5.17
CA PRO A 80 5.49 6.41 4.73
C PRO A 80 6.66 5.42 4.76
N ALA A 81 7.87 5.85 4.40
CA ALA A 81 9.07 5.01 4.47
C ALA A 81 9.42 4.62 5.93
N GLN A 82 9.34 5.58 6.87
CA GLN A 82 9.57 5.27 8.29
C GLN A 82 8.52 4.33 8.88
N VAL A 83 7.26 4.48 8.44
CA VAL A 83 6.17 3.57 8.81
C VAL A 83 6.47 2.14 8.35
N VAL A 84 6.95 1.97 7.11
CA VAL A 84 7.37 0.67 6.59
C VAL A 84 8.51 0.08 7.42
N ASN A 85 9.51 0.88 7.80
CA ASN A 85 10.61 0.38 8.65
C ASN A 85 10.12 -0.12 10.00
N ALA A 86 9.29 0.65 10.69
CA ALA A 86 8.71 0.20 11.95
C ALA A 86 7.81 -1.04 11.76
N ALA A 87 7.08 -1.11 10.65
CA ALA A 87 6.26 -2.28 10.32
C ALA A 87 7.11 -3.56 10.17
N LEU A 88 8.21 -3.48 9.42
CA LEU A 88 9.07 -4.63 9.11
C LEU A 88 10.01 -5.01 10.25
N LEU A 89 10.56 -4.03 10.97
CA LEU A 89 11.59 -4.25 11.98
C LEU A 89 11.02 -4.42 13.40
N ASP A 90 9.92 -3.75 13.72
CA ASP A 90 9.39 -3.70 15.09
C ASP A 90 8.06 -4.44 15.27
N LEU A 91 7.21 -4.50 14.21
CA LEU A 91 5.83 -5.00 14.33
C LEU A 91 5.57 -6.35 13.68
N ALA A 92 6.29 -6.71 12.61
CA ALA A 92 6.15 -8.00 11.95
C ALA A 92 6.71 -9.12 12.84
N ASP A 93 5.88 -10.12 13.14
CA ASP A 93 6.26 -11.29 13.95
C ASP A 93 6.81 -12.45 13.11
N ARG A 94 6.73 -12.33 11.78
CA ARG A 94 7.18 -13.31 10.78
C ARG A 94 7.47 -12.60 9.44
N PRO A 95 8.16 -13.26 8.49
CA PRO A 95 8.47 -12.65 7.20
C PRO A 95 7.22 -12.13 6.47
N VAL A 96 7.28 -10.86 6.04
CA VAL A 96 6.28 -10.26 5.17
C VAL A 96 6.51 -10.77 3.74
N ALA A 97 5.45 -11.31 3.14
CA ALA A 97 5.52 -11.89 1.80
C ALA A 97 5.32 -10.85 0.69
N LEU A 98 4.57 -9.78 0.96
CA LEU A 98 4.27 -8.71 0.02
C LEU A 98 3.84 -7.45 0.78
N THR A 99 4.28 -6.30 0.30
CA THR A 99 3.76 -4.99 0.74
C THR A 99 2.80 -4.41 -0.29
N ILE A 100 1.71 -3.82 0.17
CA ILE A 100 0.76 -3.07 -0.63
C ILE A 100 0.71 -1.66 -0.06
N SER A 101 1.20 -0.70 -0.84
CA SER A 101 1.11 0.73 -0.56
C SER A 101 0.01 1.36 -1.40
N GLY A 102 -0.99 1.95 -0.76
CA GLY A 102 -2.17 2.55 -1.40
C GLY A 102 -3.48 2.07 -0.77
N ILE A 103 -4.62 2.23 -1.43
CA ILE A 103 -4.79 2.86 -2.75
C ILE A 103 -4.74 4.39 -2.60
N ASN A 104 -3.84 5.04 -3.34
CA ASN A 104 -3.67 6.49 -3.29
C ASN A 104 -4.80 7.22 -4.04
N PHE A 105 -5.18 8.41 -3.54
CA PHE A 105 -6.00 9.37 -4.27
C PHE A 105 -5.14 10.13 -5.27
N GLY A 106 -5.42 9.97 -6.55
CA GLY A 106 -4.67 10.58 -7.62
C GLY A 106 -3.56 9.68 -8.14
N GLU A 107 -3.39 9.70 -9.45
CA GLU A 107 -2.37 8.97 -10.18
C GLU A 107 -0.95 9.43 -9.82
N ASN A 108 0.02 8.52 -9.93
CA ASN A 108 1.43 8.87 -9.80
C ASN A 108 2.18 8.43 -11.06
N ILE A 109 2.05 9.25 -12.10
CA ILE A 109 2.60 9.00 -13.45
C ILE A 109 3.76 9.94 -13.77
N GLY A 110 4.64 9.51 -14.68
CA GLY A 110 5.81 10.29 -15.11
C GLY A 110 6.70 10.72 -13.94
N SER A 111 7.04 12.01 -13.88
CA SER A 111 7.83 12.57 -12.79
C SER A 111 7.14 12.52 -11.41
N GLY A 112 5.82 12.33 -11.36
CA GLY A 112 5.07 12.20 -10.11
C GLY A 112 5.46 10.97 -9.28
N VAL A 113 6.04 9.95 -9.92
CA VAL A 113 6.52 8.72 -9.26
C VAL A 113 7.55 9.03 -8.17
N THR A 114 8.47 9.98 -8.41
CA THR A 114 9.62 10.21 -7.51
C THR A 114 9.25 10.99 -6.25
N ILE A 115 8.17 11.76 -6.30
CA ILE A 115 7.67 12.56 -5.16
C ILE A 115 6.56 11.83 -4.38
N SER A 116 6.03 10.73 -4.90
CA SER A 116 4.94 9.98 -4.28
C SER A 116 5.37 9.30 -2.98
N GLY A 117 4.62 9.56 -1.90
CA GLY A 117 4.79 8.84 -0.64
C GLY A 117 4.35 7.39 -0.76
N THR A 118 3.29 7.12 -1.52
CA THR A 118 2.81 5.75 -1.84
C THR A 118 3.93 4.92 -2.49
N VAL A 119 4.59 5.47 -3.51
CA VAL A 119 5.73 4.81 -4.17
C VAL A 119 6.93 4.72 -3.24
N GLY A 120 7.21 5.78 -2.47
CA GLY A 120 8.28 5.79 -1.49
C GLY A 120 8.19 4.66 -0.46
N ALA A 121 6.99 4.39 0.05
CA ALA A 121 6.75 3.25 0.96
C ALA A 121 7.02 1.89 0.28
N ALA A 122 6.59 1.71 -0.97
CA ALA A 122 6.85 0.48 -1.72
C ALA A 122 8.36 0.28 -1.97
N LEU A 123 9.07 1.35 -2.36
CA LEU A 123 10.52 1.35 -2.55
C LEU A 123 11.30 1.10 -1.26
N GLU A 124 10.79 1.56 -0.12
CA GLU A 124 11.39 1.24 1.18
C GLU A 124 11.24 -0.25 1.49
N SER A 125 10.05 -0.83 1.29
CA SER A 125 9.83 -2.26 1.53
C SER A 125 10.74 -3.14 0.64
N ALA A 126 10.84 -2.77 -0.64
CA ALA A 126 11.76 -3.39 -1.58
C ALA A 126 13.22 -3.36 -1.11
N SER A 127 13.65 -2.27 -0.46
CA SER A 127 15.00 -2.15 0.08
C SER A 127 15.31 -3.14 1.21
N HIS A 128 14.27 -3.67 1.89
CA HIS A 128 14.35 -4.76 2.86
C HIS A 128 14.18 -6.15 2.23
N GLY A 129 14.17 -6.25 0.90
CA GLY A 129 13.97 -7.49 0.16
C GLY A 129 12.53 -8.00 0.17
N VAL A 130 11.56 -7.16 0.53
CA VAL A 130 10.13 -7.49 0.48
C VAL A 130 9.54 -6.91 -0.81
N PRO A 131 9.01 -7.73 -1.73
CA PRO A 131 8.40 -7.22 -2.96
C PRO A 131 7.21 -6.32 -2.61
N ALA A 132 6.93 -5.32 -3.45
CA ALA A 132 5.89 -4.35 -3.16
C ALA A 132 5.03 -3.94 -4.36
N LEU A 133 3.79 -3.60 -4.06
CA LEU A 133 2.87 -2.91 -4.96
C LEU A 133 2.67 -1.48 -4.47
N ALA A 134 2.73 -0.53 -5.41
CA ALA A 134 2.20 0.81 -5.19
C ALA A 134 0.96 0.97 -6.08
N VAL A 135 -0.19 1.32 -5.50
CA VAL A 135 -1.46 1.41 -6.25
C VAL A 135 -2.08 2.80 -6.09
N SER A 136 -2.48 3.38 -7.20
CA SER A 136 -3.14 4.69 -7.27
C SER A 136 -4.39 4.60 -8.12
N LEU A 137 -5.43 5.35 -7.73
CA LEU A 137 -6.64 5.57 -8.50
C LEU A 137 -6.62 7.01 -9.03
N GLU A 138 -6.82 7.20 -10.34
CA GLU A 138 -7.08 8.51 -10.92
C GLU A 138 -8.36 9.09 -10.30
N THR A 139 -8.23 10.25 -9.68
CA THR A 139 -9.33 10.98 -9.05
C THR A 139 -9.27 12.45 -9.43
N PRO A 140 -10.40 13.17 -9.38
CA PRO A 140 -10.40 14.62 -9.53
C PRO A 140 -9.41 15.31 -8.56
N PRO A 141 -8.69 16.37 -8.98
CA PRO A 141 -7.64 17.02 -8.19
C PRO A 141 -8.08 17.48 -6.79
N GLU A 142 -9.35 17.80 -6.60
CA GLU A 142 -9.91 18.18 -5.30
C GLU A 142 -9.75 17.09 -4.23
N TYR A 143 -9.64 15.82 -4.62
CA TYR A 143 -9.49 14.71 -3.70
C TYR A 143 -8.03 14.36 -3.38
N HIS A 144 -7.05 14.89 -4.12
CA HIS A 144 -5.64 14.52 -3.97
C HIS A 144 -5.06 14.92 -2.61
N ASN A 145 -5.63 15.97 -1.99
CA ASN A 145 -5.22 16.44 -0.66
C ASN A 145 -6.33 16.38 0.38
N ALA A 146 -7.51 15.90 0.00
CA ALA A 146 -8.69 15.80 0.86
C ALA A 146 -9.39 14.45 0.59
N PRO A 147 -8.89 13.35 1.21
CA PRO A 147 -9.49 12.03 1.08
C PRO A 147 -10.98 12.07 1.37
N SER A 148 -11.79 11.52 0.47
CA SER A 148 -13.24 11.42 0.61
C SER A 148 -13.70 9.97 0.60
N ALA A 149 -14.71 9.66 1.42
CA ALA A 149 -15.40 8.39 1.39
C ALA A 149 -16.31 8.22 0.15
N ASP A 150 -16.55 9.30 -0.61
CA ASP A 150 -17.39 9.28 -1.80
C ASP A 150 -16.65 8.72 -3.04
N VAL A 151 -15.34 8.52 -2.95
CA VAL A 151 -14.54 7.95 -4.04
C VAL A 151 -14.75 6.44 -4.11
N ASP A 152 -15.18 5.95 -5.27
CA ASP A 152 -15.33 4.51 -5.52
C ASP A 152 -13.98 3.85 -5.83
N PHE A 153 -13.46 3.10 -4.87
CA PHE A 153 -12.24 2.32 -5.01
C PHE A 153 -12.45 0.92 -5.62
N SER A 154 -13.67 0.54 -6.02
CA SER A 154 -14.00 -0.84 -6.43
C SER A 154 -13.10 -1.38 -7.56
N ALA A 155 -12.89 -0.57 -8.61
CA ALA A 155 -12.01 -0.95 -9.73
C ALA A 155 -10.55 -1.06 -9.29
N ALA A 156 -10.07 -0.11 -8.49
CA ALA A 156 -8.69 -0.14 -8.00
C ALA A 156 -8.45 -1.29 -7.03
N ALA A 157 -9.40 -1.58 -6.13
CA ALA A 157 -9.39 -2.75 -5.25
C ALA A 157 -9.35 -4.06 -6.05
N HIS A 158 -10.09 -4.16 -7.15
CA HIS A 158 -10.04 -5.31 -8.04
C HIS A 158 -8.61 -5.52 -8.59
N PHE A 159 -7.99 -4.47 -9.14
CA PHE A 159 -6.64 -4.56 -9.70
C PHE A 159 -5.56 -4.78 -8.62
N THR A 160 -5.70 -4.16 -7.45
CA THR A 160 -4.85 -4.42 -6.27
C THR A 160 -4.84 -5.92 -5.95
N ARG A 161 -6.01 -6.55 -5.83
CA ARG A 161 -6.11 -7.98 -5.57
C ARG A 161 -5.53 -8.82 -6.72
N LEU A 162 -5.81 -8.43 -7.97
CA LEU A 162 -5.32 -9.15 -9.15
C LEU A 162 -3.78 -9.20 -9.18
N PHE A 163 -3.14 -8.05 -9.00
CA PHE A 163 -1.68 -7.94 -9.02
C PHE A 163 -1.04 -8.52 -7.76
N ALA A 164 -1.66 -8.37 -6.58
CA ALA A 164 -1.18 -9.01 -5.34
C ALA A 164 -1.18 -10.54 -5.47
N ARG A 165 -2.24 -11.13 -6.02
CA ARG A 165 -2.29 -12.56 -6.27
C ARG A 165 -1.22 -13.01 -7.28
N LYS A 166 -0.98 -12.24 -8.34
CA LYS A 166 0.08 -12.52 -9.32
C LYS A 166 1.46 -12.45 -8.67
N ALA A 167 1.73 -11.38 -7.94
CA ALA A 167 2.95 -11.18 -7.15
C ALA A 167 3.25 -12.38 -6.24
N LEU A 168 2.26 -12.80 -5.43
CA LEU A 168 2.42 -13.94 -4.52
C LEU A 168 2.63 -15.28 -5.26
N SER A 169 2.11 -15.44 -6.47
CA SER A 169 2.30 -16.66 -7.28
C SER A 169 3.66 -16.72 -7.97
N LEU A 170 4.31 -15.58 -8.16
CA LEU A 170 5.64 -15.48 -8.75
C LEU A 170 6.68 -15.53 -7.63
N CYS A 171 6.76 -16.63 -6.86
CA CYS A 171 7.75 -16.76 -5.79
C CYS A 171 8.88 -17.71 -6.23
N PRO A 172 10.12 -17.24 -6.42
CA PRO A 172 10.60 -15.87 -6.19
C PRO A 172 10.13 -14.88 -7.26
N PHE A 173 10.03 -13.60 -6.86
CA PHE A 173 9.65 -12.49 -7.74
C PHE A 173 10.57 -12.46 -8.97
N PRO A 174 10.12 -12.01 -10.16
CA PRO A 174 10.99 -11.94 -11.32
C PRO A 174 12.30 -11.21 -11.00
N ALA A 175 13.41 -11.73 -11.52
CA ALA A 175 14.71 -11.08 -11.37
C ALA A 175 14.62 -9.63 -11.88
N ASP A 176 15.24 -8.71 -11.13
CA ASP A 176 15.31 -7.28 -11.42
C ASP A 176 13.99 -6.49 -11.28
N VAL A 177 12.98 -7.04 -10.61
CA VAL A 177 11.75 -6.31 -10.26
C VAL A 177 11.50 -6.40 -8.76
N ASP A 178 11.54 -5.28 -8.05
CA ASP A 178 11.20 -5.25 -6.62
C ASP A 178 9.86 -4.54 -6.34
N VAL A 179 9.44 -3.64 -7.24
CA VAL A 179 8.22 -2.85 -7.10
C VAL A 179 7.40 -2.87 -8.39
N ILE A 180 6.10 -3.11 -8.27
CA ILE A 180 5.13 -2.92 -9.35
C ILE A 180 4.26 -1.71 -9.03
N LYS A 181 4.32 -0.68 -9.89
CA LYS A 181 3.40 0.45 -9.84
C LYS A 181 2.15 0.14 -10.67
N VAL A 182 0.99 0.36 -10.07
CA VAL A 182 -0.33 0.21 -10.73
C VAL A 182 -1.04 1.57 -10.66
N ASP A 183 -1.45 2.08 -11.82
CA ASP A 183 -2.33 3.24 -11.95
C ASP A 183 -3.64 2.79 -12.59
N VAL A 184 -4.75 3.15 -11.95
CA VAL A 184 -6.09 2.74 -12.35
C VAL A 184 -6.86 3.99 -12.78
N PRO A 185 -7.30 4.07 -14.05
CA PRO A 185 -8.11 5.19 -14.53
C PRO A 185 -9.45 5.30 -13.78
N ALA A 186 -9.98 6.51 -13.66
CA ALA A 186 -11.24 6.78 -12.95
C ALA A 186 -12.44 6.04 -13.55
N THR A 187 -12.37 5.74 -14.85
CA THR A 187 -13.40 5.05 -15.63
C THR A 187 -13.17 3.54 -15.73
N ALA A 188 -12.15 3.01 -15.04
CA ALA A 188 -11.83 1.60 -15.10
C ALA A 188 -12.94 0.74 -14.47
N THR A 189 -13.07 -0.47 -15.00
CA THR A 189 -13.95 -1.52 -14.49
C THR A 189 -13.12 -2.79 -14.28
N PRO A 190 -13.64 -3.81 -13.59
CA PRO A 190 -12.98 -5.12 -13.51
C PRO A 190 -12.68 -5.77 -14.88
N ALA A 191 -13.38 -5.37 -15.95
CA ALA A 191 -13.16 -5.86 -17.30
C ALA A 191 -12.14 -5.05 -18.10
N THR A 192 -11.68 -3.91 -17.57
CA THR A 192 -10.71 -3.05 -18.25
C THR A 192 -9.39 -3.81 -18.45
N PRO A 193 -8.84 -3.86 -19.68
CA PRO A 193 -7.55 -4.51 -19.91
C PRO A 193 -6.41 -3.70 -19.26
N TRP A 194 -5.35 -4.39 -18.86
CA TRP A 194 -4.13 -3.77 -18.35
C TRP A 194 -2.98 -3.94 -19.35
N ARG A 195 -1.99 -3.04 -19.29
CA ARG A 195 -0.77 -3.09 -20.09
C ARG A 195 0.42 -2.66 -19.24
N VAL A 196 1.61 -3.17 -19.58
CA VAL A 196 2.87 -2.70 -19.00
C VAL A 196 3.27 -1.41 -19.72
N THR A 197 3.77 -0.43 -18.98
CA THR A 197 4.23 0.86 -19.49
C THR A 197 5.62 1.19 -18.96
N SER A 198 6.29 2.16 -19.59
CA SER A 198 7.51 2.78 -19.06
C SER A 198 7.17 4.10 -18.37
N VAL A 199 7.94 4.47 -17.36
CA VAL A 199 7.94 5.85 -16.85
C VAL A 199 8.63 6.70 -17.91
N SER A 200 7.90 7.67 -18.48
CA SER A 200 8.42 8.66 -19.44
C SER A 200 8.53 10.03 -18.78
#